data_AF-A0AAV6L0E1-F1
#
_entry.id   AF-A0AAV6L0E1-F1
#
_cell.length_a   1.000
_cell.length_b   1.000
_cell.length_c   1.000
_cell.angle_alpha   90.00
_cell.angle_beta   90.00
_cell.angle_gamma   90.00
#
_symmetry.space_group_name_H-M   'P 1'
#
loop_
_entity.id
_entity.type
_entity.pdbx_description
1 polymer ?
#
loop_
_entity_poly.entity_id
_entity_poly.type
_entity_poly.pdbx_seq_one_letter_code
_entity_poly.pdbx_strand_id
1 'polypeptide(L)'
;MKDALRIWSREEFGYLQSQLSRTEEQLHALDLKAEDGTLQQDESDTRKELRAKMWKLGRQVERMWHQKSRVQWHLKGDRNTKFFHLMANSRQCRNSINSVTINDQVIEDPMLVKLEVFNHFQNLYTEDWEFPRTMKDDLLHKEERDEFHCF
;
A
#
# COMPACT_ATOMS: atom_id res chain seq x y z
N MET A 1 -30.89 -0.17 -19.75
CA MET A 1 -29.42 0.07 -19.67
C MET A 1 -28.83 -0.43 -18.35
N LYS A 2 -29.39 -0.10 -17.17
CA LYS A 2 -28.90 -0.63 -15.88
C LYS A 2 -28.99 -2.16 -15.75
N ASP A 3 -30.04 -2.79 -16.27
CA ASP A 3 -30.20 -4.25 -16.19
C ASP A 3 -29.18 -5.01 -17.05
N ALA A 4 -28.85 -4.51 -18.24
CA ALA A 4 -27.82 -5.08 -19.09
C ALA A 4 -26.44 -5.03 -18.41
N LEU A 5 -26.11 -3.93 -17.73
CA LEU A 5 -24.87 -3.81 -16.95
C LEU A 5 -24.84 -4.74 -15.73
N ARG A 6 -25.99 -4.98 -15.09
CA ARG A 6 -26.10 -5.93 -13.97
C ARG A 6 -25.90 -7.37 -14.44
N ILE A 7 -26.47 -7.74 -15.58
CA ILE A 7 -26.29 -9.06 -16.20
C ILE A 7 -24.83 -9.24 -16.61
N TRP A 8 -24.26 -8.30 -17.36
CA TRP A 8 -22.86 -8.32 -17.76
C TRP A 8 -21.91 -8.42 -16.55
N SER A 9 -22.17 -7.65 -15.49
CA SER A 9 -21.44 -7.75 -14.22
C SER A 9 -21.52 -9.16 -13.64
N ARG A 10 -22.71 -9.76 -13.57
CA ARG A 10 -22.88 -11.11 -13.01
C ARG A 10 -22.18 -12.16 -13.86
N GLU A 11 -22.30 -12.07 -15.18
CA GLU A 11 -21.72 -13.01 -16.12
C GLU A 11 -20.21 -12.89 -16.10
N GLU A 12 -19.62 -11.71 -16.28
CA GLU A 12 -18.16 -11.54 -16.29
C GLU A 12 -17.52 -11.79 -14.93
N PHE A 13 -18.09 -11.25 -13.83
CA PHE A 13 -17.48 -11.43 -12.50
C PHE A 13 -17.68 -12.84 -11.96
N GLY A 14 -18.87 -13.41 -12.15
CA GLY A 14 -19.14 -14.80 -11.82
C GLY A 14 -18.23 -15.71 -12.64
N TYR A 15 -18.09 -15.43 -13.93
CA TYR A 15 -17.20 -16.17 -14.81
C TYR A 15 -15.74 -16.12 -14.34
N LEU A 16 -15.17 -14.94 -14.04
CA LEU A 16 -13.79 -14.85 -13.56
C LEU A 16 -13.55 -15.63 -12.26
N GLN A 17 -14.47 -15.53 -11.30
CA GLN A 17 -14.35 -16.23 -10.03
C GLN A 17 -14.51 -17.75 -10.20
N SER A 18 -15.48 -18.19 -11.01
CA SER A 18 -15.68 -19.60 -11.33
C SER A 18 -14.53 -20.19 -12.13
N GLN A 19 -13.95 -19.43 -13.07
CA GLN A 19 -12.76 -19.86 -13.81
C GLN A 19 -11.55 -19.99 -12.89
N LEU A 20 -11.37 -19.09 -11.91
CA LEU A 20 -10.32 -19.19 -10.92
C LEU A 20 -10.50 -20.44 -10.05
N SER A 21 -11.69 -20.66 -9.49
CA SER A 21 -12.02 -21.86 -8.68
C SER A 21 -11.73 -23.15 -9.44
N ARG A 22 -12.21 -23.24 -10.69
CA ARG A 22 -11.98 -24.41 -11.53
C ARG A 22 -10.49 -24.65 -11.81
N THR A 23 -9.73 -23.57 -12.05
CA THR A 23 -8.29 -23.68 -12.31
C THR A 23 -7.54 -24.12 -11.03
N GLU A 24 -7.98 -23.65 -9.87
CA GLU A 24 -7.44 -24.02 -8.56
C GLU A 24 -7.73 -25.50 -8.23
N GLU A 25 -8.96 -25.97 -8.47
CA GLU A 25 -9.34 -27.38 -8.31
C GLU A 25 -8.52 -28.30 -9.22
N GLN A 26 -8.31 -27.92 -10.49
CA GLN A 26 -7.49 -28.67 -11.43
C GLN A 26 -6.02 -28.72 -11.00
N LEU A 27 -5.47 -27.59 -10.53
CA LEU A 27 -4.10 -27.53 -10.03
C LEU A 27 -3.95 -28.39 -8.77
N HIS A 28 -4.91 -28.32 -7.85
CA HIS A 28 -4.92 -29.11 -6.63
C HIS A 28 -4.95 -30.62 -6.91
N ALA A 29 -5.76 -31.06 -7.89
CA ALA A 29 -5.78 -32.47 -8.29
C ALA A 29 -4.42 -32.96 -8.83
N LEU A 30 -3.71 -32.13 -9.59
CA LEU A 30 -2.35 -32.44 -10.06
C LEU A 30 -1.31 -32.40 -8.93
N ASP A 31 -1.45 -31.47 -7.99
CA ASP A 31 -0.58 -31.38 -6.82
C ASP A 31 -0.73 -32.63 -5.94
N LEU A 32 -1.95 -33.11 -5.69
CA LEU A 32 -2.20 -34.39 -4.99
C LEU A 32 -1.60 -35.59 -5.73
N LYS A 33 -1.74 -35.64 -7.05
CA LYS A 33 -1.15 -36.72 -7.87
C LYS A 33 0.38 -36.70 -7.83
N ALA A 34 0.99 -35.52 -7.70
CA ALA A 34 2.44 -35.37 -7.57
C ALA A 34 2.97 -35.79 -6.19
N GLU A 35 2.13 -35.84 -5.16
CA GLU A 35 2.49 -36.34 -3.83
C GLU A 35 2.51 -37.88 -3.79
N ASP A 36 1.63 -38.53 -4.56
CA ASP A 36 1.49 -40.00 -4.63
C ASP A 36 2.48 -40.66 -5.61
N GLY A 37 3.17 -39.89 -6.45
CA GLY A 37 4.13 -40.43 -7.42
C GLY A 37 4.82 -39.39 -8.30
N THR A 38 5.62 -39.84 -9.26
CA THR A 38 6.31 -38.94 -10.21
C THR A 38 5.36 -38.54 -11.34
N LEU A 39 5.17 -37.23 -11.56
CA LEU A 39 4.41 -36.70 -12.68
C LEU A 39 5.09 -37.01 -14.02
N GLN A 40 4.30 -37.32 -15.04
CA GLN A 40 4.82 -37.36 -16.41
C GLN A 40 5.17 -35.95 -16.89
N GLN A 41 6.06 -35.85 -17.89
CA GLN A 41 6.51 -34.56 -18.44
C GLN A 41 5.34 -33.68 -18.88
N ASP A 42 4.34 -34.27 -19.56
CA ASP A 42 3.13 -33.58 -20.02
C ASP A 42 2.28 -33.03 -18.85
N GLU A 43 2.18 -33.79 -17.75
CA GLU A 43 1.47 -33.36 -16.55
C GLU A 43 2.22 -32.24 -15.81
N SER A 44 3.56 -32.30 -15.82
CA SER A 44 4.41 -31.25 -15.27
C SER A 44 4.27 -29.94 -16.05
N ASP A 45 4.20 -30.02 -17.38
CA ASP A 45 4.00 -28.85 -18.22
C ASP A 45 2.58 -28.29 -18.09
N THR A 46 1.55 -29.15 -18.05
CA THR A 46 0.18 -28.76 -17.73
C THR A 46 0.07 -28.06 -16.37
N ARG A 47 0.76 -28.55 -15.34
CA ARG A 47 0.81 -27.93 -14.01
C ARG A 47 1.39 -26.53 -14.05
N LYS A 48 2.46 -26.30 -14.83
CA LYS A 48 3.04 -24.96 -15.01
C LYS A 48 2.05 -24.01 -15.70
N GLU A 49 1.36 -24.48 -16.73
CA GLU A 49 0.35 -23.69 -17.44
C GLU A 49 -0.82 -23.32 -16.53
N LEU A 50 -1.34 -24.27 -15.74
CA LEU A 50 -2.40 -24.02 -14.78
C LEU A 50 -1.99 -23.00 -13.72
N ARG A 51 -0.75 -23.08 -13.21
CA ARG A 51 -0.20 -22.07 -12.28
C ARG A 51 -0.15 -20.68 -12.92
N ALA A 52 0.36 -20.58 -14.15
CA ALA A 52 0.40 -19.30 -14.88
C ALA A 52 -1.02 -18.74 -15.11
N LYS A 53 -1.97 -19.61 -15.46
CA LYS A 53 -3.39 -19.25 -15.64
C LYS A 53 -4.03 -18.79 -14.34
N MET A 54 -3.82 -19.51 -13.23
CA MET A 54 -4.31 -19.16 -11.90
C MET A 54 -3.78 -17.78 -11.49
N TRP A 55 -2.48 -17.54 -11.65
CA TRP A 55 -1.87 -16.25 -11.36
C TRP A 55 -2.49 -15.12 -12.18
N LYS A 56 -2.67 -15.33 -13.50
CA LYS A 56 -3.30 -14.35 -14.40
C LYS A 56 -4.74 -14.04 -13.99
N LEU A 57 -5.53 -15.05 -13.65
CA LEU A 57 -6.92 -14.91 -13.20
C LEU A 57 -7.00 -14.19 -11.85
N GLY A 58 -6.15 -14.59 -10.89
CA GLY A 58 -6.05 -13.94 -9.59
C GLY A 58 -5.76 -12.45 -9.72
N ARG A 59 -4.84 -12.07 -10.62
CA ARG A 59 -4.51 -10.66 -10.90
C ARG A 59 -5.66 -9.88 -11.56
N GLN A 60 -6.54 -10.54 -12.30
CA GLN A 60 -7.75 -9.89 -12.82
C GLN A 60 -8.78 -9.65 -11.72
N VAL A 61 -9.00 -10.66 -10.87
CA VAL A 61 -9.90 -10.58 -9.71
C VAL A 61 -9.43 -9.49 -8.75
N GLU A 62 -8.14 -9.44 -8.43
CA GLU A 62 -7.54 -8.41 -7.58
C GLU A 62 -7.77 -7.00 -8.14
N ARG A 63 -7.44 -6.76 -9.42
CA ARG A 63 -7.67 -5.45 -10.07
C ARG A 63 -9.14 -5.03 -10.03
N MET A 64 -10.05 -5.97 -10.27
CA MET A 64 -11.49 -5.71 -10.15
C MET A 64 -11.86 -5.30 -8.72
N TRP A 65 -11.41 -6.03 -7.70
CA TRP A 65 -11.69 -5.69 -6.30
C TRP A 65 -11.13 -4.32 -5.92
N HIS A 66 -9.95 -3.96 -6.40
CA HIS A 66 -9.40 -2.61 -6.25
C HIS A 66 -10.31 -1.54 -6.85
N GLN A 67 -10.79 -1.74 -8.07
CA GLN A 67 -11.72 -0.80 -8.71
C GLN A 67 -13.02 -0.66 -7.92
N LYS A 68 -13.63 -1.78 -7.50
CA LYS A 68 -14.84 -1.78 -6.66
C LYS A 68 -14.62 -1.05 -5.35
N SER A 69 -13.50 -1.28 -4.68
CA SER A 69 -13.13 -0.61 -3.44
C SER A 69 -13.04 0.91 -3.62
N ARG A 70 -12.39 1.39 -4.68
CA ARG A 70 -12.33 2.82 -5.01
C ARG A 70 -13.72 3.41 -5.23
N VAL A 71 -14.57 2.74 -6.00
CA VAL A 71 -15.94 3.21 -6.23
C VAL A 71 -16.73 3.26 -4.91
N GLN A 72 -16.61 2.25 -4.06
CA GLN A 72 -17.26 2.26 -2.74
C GLN A 72 -16.74 3.41 -1.87
N TRP A 73 -15.44 3.66 -1.87
CA TRP A 73 -14.84 4.80 -1.18
C TRP A 73 -15.36 6.14 -1.71
N HIS A 74 -15.41 6.34 -3.03
CA HIS A 74 -15.98 7.56 -3.61
C HIS A 74 -17.47 7.75 -3.26
N LEU A 75 -18.26 6.68 -3.17
CA LEU A 75 -19.69 6.77 -2.89
C LEU A 75 -20.04 6.96 -1.40
N LYS A 76 -19.22 6.38 -0.51
CA LYS A 76 -19.55 6.25 0.92
C LYS A 76 -18.53 6.90 1.86
N GLY A 77 -17.33 7.19 1.37
CA GLY A 77 -16.17 7.56 2.18
C GLY A 77 -16.16 8.98 2.70
N ASP A 78 -16.88 9.92 2.08
CA ASP A 78 -16.97 11.31 2.57
C ASP A 78 -18.24 11.57 3.41
N ARG A 79 -19.14 10.58 3.44
CA ARG A 79 -20.35 10.62 4.25
C ARG A 79 -20.06 9.94 5.58
N ASN A 80 -20.69 10.40 6.66
CA ASN A 80 -20.69 9.75 7.99
C ASN A 80 -21.45 8.40 7.97
N THR A 81 -21.01 7.47 7.12
CA THR A 81 -21.57 6.14 6.96
C THR A 81 -20.79 5.15 7.83
N LYS A 82 -21.43 4.03 8.16
CA LYS A 82 -20.74 2.90 8.81
C LYS A 82 -19.47 2.48 8.05
N PHE A 83 -19.49 2.53 6.72
CA PHE A 83 -18.32 2.21 5.89
C PHE A 83 -17.15 3.17 6.14
N PHE A 84 -17.40 4.48 6.19
CA PHE A 84 -16.36 5.47 6.49
C PHE A 84 -15.70 5.17 7.85
N HIS A 85 -16.50 4.99 8.90
CA HIS A 85 -15.97 4.73 10.24
C HIS A 85 -15.18 3.41 10.32
N LEU A 86 -15.66 2.34 9.64
CA LEU A 86 -14.92 1.08 9.57
C LEU A 86 -13.55 1.25 8.89
N MET A 87 -13.51 1.98 7.77
CA MET A 87 -12.26 2.22 7.03
C MET A 87 -11.31 3.15 7.80
N ALA A 88 -11.83 4.20 8.45
CA ALA A 88 -11.04 5.10 9.28
C ALA A 88 -10.43 4.37 10.47
N ASN A 89 -11.23 3.54 11.17
CA ASN A 89 -10.75 2.70 12.26
C ASN A 89 -9.70 1.68 11.78
N SER A 90 -9.93 1.00 10.66
CA SER A 90 -8.95 0.08 10.08
C SER A 90 -7.62 0.77 9.76
N ARG A 91 -7.68 1.99 9.19
CA ARG A 91 -6.47 2.81 8.95
C ARG A 91 -5.80 3.22 10.25
N GLN A 92 -6.57 3.60 11.26
CA GLN A 92 -6.07 3.92 12.59
C GLN A 92 -5.34 2.72 13.18
N CYS A 93 -5.97 1.55 13.28
CA CYS A 93 -5.34 0.33 13.80
C CYS A 93 -4.06 -0.04 13.06
N ARG A 94 -4.04 0.07 11.71
CA ARG A 94 -2.86 -0.26 10.90
C ARG A 94 -1.72 0.74 11.09
N ASN A 95 -2.05 2.01 11.26
CA ASN A 95 -1.06 3.08 11.36
C ASN A 95 -0.68 3.41 12.81
N SER A 96 -1.29 2.76 13.79
CA SER A 96 -0.93 2.90 15.20
C SER A 96 0.47 2.34 15.44
N ILE A 97 1.36 3.17 15.96
CA ILE A 97 2.68 2.77 16.44
C ILE A 97 2.49 2.33 17.90
N ASN A 98 2.36 1.02 18.10
CA ASN A 98 2.15 0.45 19.45
C ASN A 98 3.46 0.09 20.14
N SER A 99 4.55 -0.06 19.39
CA SER A 99 5.87 -0.35 19.93
C SER A 99 6.98 0.21 19.05
N VAL A 100 8.14 0.43 19.66
CA VAL A 100 9.38 0.80 18.98
C VAL A 100 10.52 -0.06 19.51
N THR A 101 11.50 -0.35 18.66
CA THR A 101 12.70 -1.11 19.04
C THR A 101 13.90 -0.19 19.10
N ILE A 102 14.60 -0.17 20.24
CA ILE A 102 15.80 0.64 20.48
C ILE A 102 16.85 -0.29 21.09
N ASN A 103 18.07 -0.32 20.53
CA ASN A 103 19.18 -1.12 21.06
C ASN A 103 18.76 -2.59 21.35
N ASP A 104 18.04 -3.20 20.41
CA ASP A 104 17.48 -4.55 20.51
C ASP A 104 16.46 -4.79 21.64
N GLN A 105 15.98 -3.74 22.30
CA GLN A 105 14.89 -3.79 23.27
C GLN A 105 13.59 -3.26 22.68
N VAL A 106 12.50 -4.01 22.86
CA VAL A 106 11.15 -3.59 22.45
C VAL A 106 10.50 -2.79 23.58
N ILE A 107 10.05 -1.58 23.26
CA ILE A 107 9.27 -0.72 24.15
C ILE A 107 7.83 -0.69 23.65
N GLU A 108 6.90 -1.07 24.52
CA GLU A 108 5.45 -1.10 24.23
C GLU A 108 4.64 -0.10 25.08
N ASP A 109 5.26 0.52 26.09
CA ASP A 109 4.59 1.50 26.93
C ASP A 109 4.24 2.75 26.08
N PRO A 110 2.95 3.15 25.98
CA PRO A 110 2.54 4.23 25.11
C PRO A 110 3.17 5.59 25.40
N MET A 111 3.57 5.86 26.66
CA MET A 111 4.25 7.11 27.01
C MET A 111 5.70 7.07 26.55
N LEU A 112 6.40 5.95 26.80
CA LEU A 112 7.79 5.76 26.37
C LEU A 112 7.91 5.72 24.84
N VAL A 113 6.99 5.06 24.14
CA VAL A 113 6.94 5.06 22.67
C VAL A 113 6.83 6.48 22.12
N LYS A 114 5.92 7.31 22.68
CA LYS A 114 5.77 8.71 22.26
C LYS A 114 7.04 9.53 22.51
N LEU A 115 7.64 9.36 23.69
CA LEU A 115 8.86 10.06 24.07
C LEU A 115 10.01 9.71 23.13
N GLU A 116 10.19 8.42 22.82
CA GLU A 116 11.26 7.99 21.93
C GLU A 116 11.07 8.52 20.52
N VAL A 117 9.86 8.38 19.97
CA VAL A 117 9.54 8.91 18.64
C VAL A 117 9.83 10.40 18.57
N PHE A 118 9.46 11.16 19.61
CA PHE A 118 9.75 12.58 19.70
C PHE A 118 11.26 12.86 19.70
N ASN A 119 12.02 12.20 20.59
CA ASN A 119 13.47 12.38 20.69
C ASN A 119 14.19 12.03 19.38
N HIS A 120 13.79 10.92 18.74
CA HIS A 120 14.34 10.48 17.47
C HIS A 120 14.21 11.56 16.40
N PHE A 121 12.99 12.08 16.18
CA PHE A 121 12.77 13.09 15.16
C PHE A 121 13.35 14.46 15.54
N GLN A 122 13.33 14.82 16.83
CA GLN A 122 14.01 16.04 17.28
C GLN A 122 15.48 15.99 16.87
N ASN A 123 16.20 14.94 17.26
CA ASN A 123 17.62 14.80 16.92
C ASN A 123 17.85 14.71 15.41
N LEU A 124 16.99 14.00 14.67
CA LEU A 124 17.08 13.88 13.21
C LEU A 124 16.99 15.24 12.51
N TYR A 125 16.12 16.14 12.98
CA TYR A 125 15.93 17.46 12.38
C TYR A 125 16.79 18.56 13.01
N THR A 126 17.78 18.19 13.84
CA THR A 126 18.74 19.13 14.43
C THR A 126 20.09 19.11 13.68
N GLU A 127 20.12 18.82 12.38
CA GLU A 127 21.34 18.95 11.60
C GLU A 127 21.87 20.39 11.65
N ASP A 128 23.18 20.53 11.89
CA ASP A 128 23.87 21.79 11.72
C ASP A 128 23.80 22.19 10.25
N TRP A 129 22.96 23.18 9.93
CA TRP A 129 22.94 23.80 8.62
C TRP A 129 24.29 24.49 8.38
N GLU A 130 25.25 23.77 7.80
CA GLU A 130 26.48 24.37 7.29
C GLU A 130 26.12 25.25 6.10
N PHE A 131 25.97 26.56 6.35
CA PHE A 131 25.86 27.57 5.30
C PHE A 131 26.97 27.35 4.26
N PRO A 132 26.65 27.18 2.96
CA PRO A 132 27.67 27.20 1.93
C PRO A 132 28.45 28.51 2.03
N ARG A 133 29.76 28.41 2.30
CA ARG A 133 30.66 29.55 2.58
C ARG A 133 30.72 30.61 1.48
N THR A 134 30.11 30.37 0.33
CA THR A 134 30.13 31.23 -0.86
C THR A 134 29.17 32.42 -0.81
N MET A 135 28.30 32.54 0.19
CA MET A 135 27.31 33.64 0.26
C MET A 135 27.62 34.72 1.31
N LYS A 136 28.86 34.78 1.85
CA LYS A 136 29.28 35.86 2.75
C LYS A 136 29.92 37.06 2.04
N ASP A 137 30.41 36.87 0.82
CA ASP A 137 31.16 37.92 0.12
C ASP A 137 30.26 38.94 -0.60
N ASP A 138 29.02 38.56 -0.95
CA ASP A 138 28.09 39.43 -1.69
C ASP A 138 27.29 40.40 -0.79
N LEU A 139 27.31 40.22 0.53
CA LEU A 139 26.53 41.03 1.48
C LEU A 139 27.32 42.20 2.10
N LEU A 140 28.65 42.23 1.96
CA LEU A 140 29.47 43.34 2.47
C LEU A 140 29.55 44.56 1.53
N HIS A 141 28.92 44.51 0.36
CA HIS A 141 28.95 45.62 -0.62
C HIS A 141 27.64 46.42 -0.71
N LYS A 142 26.66 46.17 0.17
CA LYS A 142 25.37 46.89 0.14
C LYS A 142 25.13 47.88 1.28
N GLU A 143 26.03 48.01 2.25
CA GLU A 143 25.84 48.92 3.39
C GLU A 143 26.41 50.33 3.22
N GLU A 144 27.00 50.70 2.07
CA GLU A 144 27.57 52.05 1.85
C GLU A 144 26.81 52.91 0.81
N ARG A 145 25.49 52.73 0.63
CA ARG A 145 24.72 53.59 -0.29
C ARG A 145 23.42 54.21 0.23
N ASP A 146 23.18 54.18 1.54
CA ASP A 146 22.03 54.85 2.16
C ASP A 146 22.45 56.01 3.09
N GLU A 147 23.45 56.78 2.68
CA GLU A 147 23.56 58.19 3.06
C GLU A 147 23.47 58.99 1.76
N PHE A 148 22.29 59.53 1.42
CA PHE A 148 22.09 60.87 0.87
C PHE A 148 20.61 61.07 0.48
N HIS A 149 20.07 62.15 1.04
CA HIS A 149 18.85 62.87 0.67
C HIS A 149 17.47 62.36 1.11
N CYS A 150 17.10 62.83 2.30
CA CYS A 150 15.81 63.47 2.54
C CYS A 150 15.50 64.52 1.44
N PHE A 151 14.38 64.32 0.73
CA PHE A 151 13.32 65.30 0.45
C PHE A 151 12.06 64.56 -0.02
#